data_AF-A0A8T4SCA5-F1
#
_entry.id   AF-A0A8T4SCA5-F1
#
_cell.length_a   1.000
_cell.length_b   1.000
_cell.length_c   1.000
_cell.angle_alpha   90.00
_cell.angle_beta   90.00
_cell.angle_gamma   90.00
#
_symmetry.space_group_name_H-M   'P 1'
#
loop_
_entity.id
_entity.type
_entity.pdbx_description
1 polymer ?
#
loop_
_entity_poly.entity_id
_entity_poly.type
_entity_poly.pdbx_seq_one_letter_code
_entity_poly.pdbx_strand_id
1 'polypeptide(L)' 'MAPTEFRRKLYRRGSSYETTIPMPLLFAVDKSRRHNVVFLFDPDNNRWYVKLEERA' A
#
# COMPACT_ATOMS: atom_id res chain seq x y z
N MET A 1 -1.60 -13.10 18.28
CA MET A 1 -0.54 -13.17 17.26
C MET A 1 -0.22 -11.74 16.84
N ALA A 2 1.05 -11.35 16.76
CA ALA A 2 1.42 -10.00 16.33
C ALA A 2 1.20 -9.85 14.81
N PRO A 3 0.90 -8.63 14.31
CA PRO A 3 0.79 -8.38 12.88
C PRO A 3 2.13 -8.63 12.16
N THR A 4 2.07 -9.14 10.94
CA THR A 4 3.25 -9.23 10.06
C THR A 4 3.55 -7.85 9.46
N GLU A 5 4.80 -7.39 9.58
CA GLU A 5 5.21 -6.06 9.15
C GLU A 5 6.30 -6.11 8.07
N PHE A 6 6.21 -5.22 7.07
CA PHE A 6 7.30 -4.93 6.14
C PHE A 6 7.72 -3.47 6.27
N ARG A 7 9.00 -3.22 6.49
CA ARG A 7 9.56 -1.86 6.51
C ARG A 7 10.23 -1.54 5.18
N ARG A 8 9.97 -0.35 4.66
CA ARG A 8 10.60 0.18 3.44
C ARG A 8 11.01 1.62 3.66
N LYS A 9 12.08 2.03 2.98
CA LYS A 9 12.55 3.42 2.99
C LYS A 9 11.57 4.27 2.17
N LEU A 10 11.28 5.47 2.66
CA LEU A 10 10.63 6.52 1.88
C LEU A 10 11.71 7.29 1.12
N TYR A 11 11.52 7.41 -0.18
CA TYR A 11 12.39 8.16 -1.07
C TYR A 11 11.70 9.46 -1.44
N ARG A 12 12.46 10.56 -1.44
CA ARG A 12 11.93 11.86 -1.88
C ARG A 12 11.89 11.88 -3.40
N ARG A 13 10.77 12.32 -3.97
CA ARG A 13 10.59 12.55 -5.40
C ARG A 13 9.96 13.92 -5.63
N GLY A 14 10.82 14.90 -5.91
CA GLY A 14 10.41 16.30 -6.03
C GLY A 14 9.85 16.85 -4.72
N SER A 15 8.60 17.31 -4.76
CA SER A 15 7.80 17.73 -3.60
C SER A 15 7.05 16.60 -2.91
N SER A 16 7.17 15.36 -3.40
CA SER A 16 6.46 14.18 -2.90
C SER A 16 7.42 13.12 -2.35
N TYR A 17 6.84 12.02 -1.89
CA TYR A 17 7.53 10.82 -1.42
C TYR A 17 6.99 9.59 -2.13
N GLU A 18 7.86 8.60 -2.30
CA GLU A 18 7.50 7.30 -2.85
C GLU A 18 8.22 6.17 -2.11
N THR A 19 7.65 4.98 -2.18
CA THR A 19 8.29 3.74 -1.73
C THR A 19 7.89 2.60 -2.64
N THR A 20 8.73 1.57 -2.68
CA THR A 20 8.43 0.35 -3.42
C THR A 20 7.44 -0.50 -2.62
N ILE A 21 6.33 -0.89 -3.25
CA ILE A 21 5.39 -1.86 -2.67
C ILE A 21 6.09 -3.22 -2.58
N PRO A 22 6.22 -3.83 -1.39
CA PRO A 22 6.80 -5.15 -1.26
C PRO A 22 6.06 -6.17 -2.12
N MET A 23 6.82 -6.91 -2.94
CA MET A 23 6.27 -7.92 -3.84
C MET A 23 5.33 -8.94 -3.17
N PRO A 24 5.57 -9.42 -1.93
CA PRO A 24 4.64 -10.34 -1.27
C PRO A 24 3.22 -9.79 -1.09
N LEU A 25 3.06 -8.47 -0.97
CA LEU A 25 1.73 -7.84 -0.88
C LEU A 25 0.96 -7.90 -2.21
N LEU A 26 1.67 -8.12 -3.32
CA LEU A 26 1.11 -8.21 -4.66
C LEU A 26 0.84 -9.65 -5.12
N PHE A 27 1.15 -10.66 -4.30
CA PHE A 27 0.96 -12.06 -4.69
C PHE A 27 -0.51 -12.44 -4.88
N ALA A 28 -1.42 -11.81 -4.14
CA ALA A 28 -2.86 -12.03 -4.25
C ALA A 28 -3.53 -11.14 -5.31
N VAL A 29 -2.79 -10.24 -5.97
CA VAL A 29 -3.32 -9.27 -6.94
C VAL A 29 -3.22 -9.85 -8.35
N ASP A 30 -4.30 -9.74 -9.13
CA ASP A 30 -4.30 -10.14 -10.54
C ASP A 30 -3.49 -9.14 -11.39
N LYS A 31 -2.24 -9.48 -11.70
CA LYS A 31 -1.34 -8.61 -12.45
C LYS A 31 -1.78 -8.33 -13.89
N SER A 32 -2.77 -9.05 -14.42
CA SER A 32 -3.32 -8.79 -15.75
C SER A 32 -4.28 -7.60 -15.78
N ARG A 33 -4.75 -7.14 -14.61
CA ARG A 33 -5.72 -6.05 -14.48
C ARG A 33 -5.10 -4.80 -13.90
N ARG A 34 -5.74 -3.67 -14.15
CA ARG A 34 -5.36 -2.38 -13.55
C ARG A 34 -5.86 -2.33 -12.12
N HIS A 35 -5.04 -1.77 -11.24
CA HIS A 35 -5.34 -1.64 -9.82
C HIS A 35 -5.06 -0.22 -9.35
N ASN A 36 -5.86 0.24 -8.40
CA ASN A 36 -5.64 1.47 -7.66
C ASN A 36 -5.01 1.16 -6.31
N VAL A 37 -4.16 2.08 -5.84
CA VAL A 37 -3.69 2.12 -4.45
C VAL A 37 -4.55 3.14 -3.72
N VAL A 38 -5.31 2.69 -2.73
CA VAL A 38 -6.22 3.53 -1.95
C VAL A 38 -5.63 3.74 -0.56
N PHE A 39 -5.44 5.00 -0.17
CA PHE A 39 -5.02 5.39 1.16
C PHE A 39 -6.26 5.67 1.99
N LEU A 40 -6.51 4.84 3.00
CA LEU A 40 -7.70 4.92 3.85
C LEU A 40 -7.28 5.34 5.25
N PHE A 41 -7.92 6.37 5.79
CA PHE A 41 -7.74 6.76 7.18
C PHE A 41 -8.87 6.16 8.03
N ASP A 42 -8.49 5.45 9.08
CA ASP A 42 -9.38 4.92 10.10
C ASP A 42 -9.30 5.85 11.33
N PRO A 43 -10.34 6.68 11.55
CA PRO A 43 -10.34 7.64 12.64
C PRO A 43 -10.47 6.98 14.01
N ASP A 44 -11.10 5.80 14.10
CA ASP A 44 -11.36 5.12 15.36
C ASP A 44 -10.07 4.58 15.97
N ASN A 45 -9.13 4.17 15.12
CA ASN A 45 -7.81 3.69 15.54
C ASN A 45 -6.68 4.69 15.28
N ASN A 46 -6.98 5.84 14.68
CA ASN A 46 -6.01 6.84 14.23
C ASN A 46 -4.88 6.23 13.38
N ARG A 47 -5.26 5.43 12.36
CA ARG A 47 -4.33 4.67 11.52
C ARG A 47 -4.60 4.91 10.05
N TRP A 48 -3.52 4.87 9.27
CA TRP A 48 -3.59 4.81 7.81
C TRP A 48 -3.40 3.38 7.33
N TYR A 49 -4.28 2.96 6.41
CA TYR A 49 -4.19 1.71 5.70
C TYR A 49 -3.97 1.97 4.21
N VAL A 50 -3.26 1.05 3.57
CA VAL A 50 -3.10 1.04 2.11
C VAL A 50 -3.82 -0.18 1.58
N LYS A 51 -4.82 0.04 0.72
CA LYS A 51 -5.60 -1.00 0.06
C LYS A 51 -5.25 -1.06 -1.42
N LEU A 52 -5.22 -2.25 -1.98
CA LEU A 52 -5.16 -2.47 -3.42
C LEU A 52 -6.56 -2.85 -3.89
N GLU A 53 -7.12 -2.08 -4.80
CA GLU A 53 -8.43 -2.35 -5.40
C GLU A 53 -8.30 -2.52 -6.90
N GLU A 54 -8.97 -3.51 -7.45
CA GLU A 54 -9.10 -3.66 -8.89
C GLU A 54 -9.86 -2.44 -9.46
N ARG A 55 -9.36 -1.91 -10.57
CA ARG A 55 -9.99 -0.82 -11.30
C ARG A 55 -10.80 -1.41 -12.46
N ALA A 56 -12.12 -1.18 -12.42
CA ALA A 56 -13.04 -1.51 -13.51
C ALA A 56 -12.70 -0.75 -14.81
#